data_AF-K0B8G1-F1
#
_entry.id   AF-K0B8G1-F1
#
_cell.length_a   1.000
_cell.length_b   1.000
_cell.length_c   1.000
_cell.angle_alpha   90.00
_cell.angle_beta   90.00
_cell.angle_gamma   90.00
#
_symmetry.space_group_name_H-M   'P 1'
#
loop_
_entity.id
_entity.type
_entity.pdbx_description
1 polymer ?
#
loop_
_entity_poly.entity_id
_entity_poly.type
_entity_poly.pdbx_seq_one_letter_code
_entity_poly.pdbx_strand_id
1 'polypeptide(L)'
;MGQKITMQLAVAAIFSLMVFSSSYAFAQTNPSEFEYTSISGDEINNSSVAKQMLEKIKQSKQILKELQAGKILTKTPEQLAIDEQRKLSQEILRKQLDRMNKDYESYTPRNAFATFLGGINATHHGIYWDQFNYVDNKVQIARAAKQMVLDNGGTYHDALKEFVKYASLTRVEMIQINEDLNIKYGFADSNVQNSFDDFGKLPRYD
;
A
#
# COMPACT_ATOMS: atom_id res chain seq x y z
N MET A 1 2.37 30.28 -54.37
CA MET A 1 3.14 29.71 -53.24
C MET A 1 2.37 29.97 -51.97
N GLY A 2 1.65 28.96 -51.45
CA GLY A 2 0.80 29.10 -50.27
C GLY A 2 1.33 28.21 -49.14
N GLN A 3 1.73 28.82 -48.03
CA GLN A 3 1.97 28.11 -46.78
C GLN A 3 0.67 28.12 -45.98
N LYS A 4 0.03 26.95 -45.88
CA LYS A 4 -1.08 26.73 -44.95
C LYS A 4 -0.49 26.35 -43.60
N ILE A 5 -0.70 27.21 -42.60
CA ILE A 5 -0.40 26.93 -41.20
C ILE A 5 -1.50 26.01 -40.68
N THR A 6 -1.18 24.73 -40.46
CA THR A 6 -2.05 23.79 -39.76
C THR A 6 -1.79 23.87 -38.25
N MET A 7 -2.76 24.42 -37.52
CA MET A 7 -2.81 24.44 -36.06
C MET A 7 -3.31 23.07 -35.57
N GLN A 8 -2.43 22.26 -34.98
CA GLN A 8 -2.83 20.97 -34.40
C GLN A 8 -3.35 21.16 -32.98
N LEU A 9 -4.64 20.87 -32.77
CA LEU A 9 -5.26 20.78 -31.45
C LEU A 9 -5.00 19.37 -30.90
N ALA A 10 -4.11 19.25 -29.91
CA ALA A 10 -3.91 17.99 -29.18
C ALA A 10 -4.97 17.90 -28.06
N VAL A 11 -5.93 16.98 -28.23
CA VAL A 11 -6.83 16.57 -27.14
C VAL A 11 -6.36 15.19 -26.67
N ALA A 12 -5.60 15.16 -25.58
CA ALA A 12 -5.21 13.92 -24.91
C ALA A 12 -6.36 13.46 -24.02
N ALA A 13 -7.16 12.50 -24.49
CA ALA A 13 -8.11 11.76 -23.66
C ALA A 13 -7.47 10.43 -23.25
N ILE A 14 -6.95 10.37 -22.02
CA ILE A 14 -6.47 9.13 -21.41
C ILE A 14 -7.69 8.35 -20.90
N PHE A 15 -8.06 7.26 -21.59
CA PHE A 15 -9.00 6.27 -21.07
C PHE A 15 -8.20 5.01 -20.67
N SER A 16 -7.90 4.89 -19.39
CA SER A 16 -7.31 3.68 -18.82
C SER A 16 -8.42 2.67 -18.50
N LEU A 17 -8.74 1.77 -19.43
CA LEU A 17 -9.44 0.53 -19.11
C LEU A 17 -8.40 -0.59 -18.96
N MET A 18 -8.00 -0.88 -17.72
CA MET A 18 -7.25 -2.10 -17.43
C MET A 18 -8.23 -3.26 -17.25
N VAL A 19 -8.22 -4.21 -18.20
CA VAL A 19 -8.82 -5.54 -18.02
C VAL A 19 -7.71 -6.45 -17.53
N PHE A 20 -7.83 -6.88 -16.28
CA PHE A 20 -6.95 -7.90 -15.71
C PHE A 20 -7.41 -9.28 -16.19
N SER A 21 -6.67 -9.86 -17.12
CA SER A 21 -6.57 -11.32 -17.27
C SER A 21 -5.11 -11.71 -17.13
N SER A 22 -4.88 -12.67 -16.23
CA SER A 22 -3.61 -13.20 -15.76
C SER A 22 -2.55 -13.43 -16.84
N SER A 23 -1.59 -12.52 -16.90
CA SER A 23 -0.15 -12.70 -17.21
C SER A 23 0.52 -11.37 -16.92
N TYR A 24 1.60 -11.36 -16.14
CA TYR A 24 2.30 -10.15 -15.74
C TYR A 24 2.81 -9.39 -16.98
N ALA A 25 2.15 -8.29 -17.33
CA ALA A 25 2.69 -7.28 -18.23
C ALA A 25 2.91 -6.02 -17.40
N PHE A 26 4.17 -5.79 -17.01
CA PHE A 26 4.59 -4.51 -16.45
C PHE A 26 4.26 -3.42 -17.46
N ALA A 27 3.61 -2.35 -17.01
CA ALA A 27 3.42 -1.15 -17.81
C ALA A 27 4.81 -0.64 -18.24
N GLN A 28 5.10 -0.78 -19.53
CA GLN A 28 6.35 -0.40 -20.17
C GLN A 28 6.53 1.11 -20.07
N THR A 29 7.54 1.56 -19.32
CA THR A 29 7.83 2.97 -19.02
C THR A 29 8.59 3.69 -20.14
N ASN A 30 8.60 3.16 -21.36
CA ASN A 30 9.22 3.80 -22.52
C ASN A 30 8.15 4.51 -23.37
N PRO A 31 8.11 5.87 -23.40
CA PRO A 31 7.19 6.60 -24.27
C PRO A 31 7.46 6.40 -25.77
N SER A 32 8.58 5.76 -26.13
CA SER A 32 9.01 5.47 -27.50
C SER A 32 8.48 4.14 -28.08
N GLU A 33 7.73 3.34 -27.30
CA GLU A 33 7.22 2.01 -27.71
C GLU A 33 5.69 1.91 -27.68
N PHE A 34 4.98 3.03 -27.85
CA PHE A 34 3.57 2.95 -28.28
C PHE A 34 3.53 2.57 -29.75
N GLU A 35 3.71 1.28 -30.02
CA GLU A 35 3.43 0.68 -31.32
C GLU A 35 1.90 0.69 -31.52
N TYR A 36 1.39 1.77 -32.11
CA TYR A 36 -0.01 1.82 -32.51
C TYR A 36 -0.14 1.10 -33.85
N THR A 37 -0.88 0.00 -33.87
CA THR A 37 -1.30 -0.61 -35.13
C THR A 37 -2.56 0.12 -35.61
N SER A 38 -2.41 0.93 -36.65
CA SER A 38 -3.54 1.55 -37.33
C SER A 38 -4.26 0.50 -38.16
N ILE A 39 -5.33 -0.07 -37.62
CA ILE A 39 -6.18 -1.02 -38.32
C ILE A 39 -7.08 -0.26 -39.30
N SER A 40 -7.08 -0.68 -40.57
CA SER A 40 -7.85 -0.04 -41.64
C SER A 40 -9.31 -0.54 -41.69
N GLY A 41 -10.19 0.16 -42.44
CA GLY A 41 -11.62 -0.15 -42.48
C GLY A 41 -11.96 -1.59 -42.88
N ASP A 42 -11.15 -2.21 -43.73
CA ASP A 42 -11.36 -3.59 -44.19
C ASP A 42 -10.97 -4.62 -43.12
N GLU A 43 -9.93 -4.34 -42.33
CA GLU A 43 -9.50 -5.19 -41.20
C GLU A 43 -10.46 -5.08 -40.00
N ILE A 44 -11.04 -3.89 -39.78
CA ILE A 44 -12.11 -3.69 -38.80
C ILE A 44 -13.34 -4.53 -39.17
N ASN A 45 -13.66 -4.64 -40.46
CA ASN A 45 -14.78 -5.45 -40.94
C ASN A 45 -14.55 -6.97 -40.84
N ASN A 46 -13.29 -7.41 -40.80
CA ASN A 46 -12.93 -8.82 -40.74
C ASN A 46 -12.62 -9.32 -39.32
N SER A 47 -12.40 -8.43 -38.34
CA SER A 47 -12.15 -8.79 -36.93
C SER A 47 -13.37 -8.56 -36.05
N SER A 48 -13.88 -9.65 -35.44
CA SER A 48 -14.98 -9.60 -34.44
C SER A 48 -14.64 -8.69 -33.27
N VAL A 49 -13.39 -8.72 -32.80
CA VAL A 49 -12.91 -7.89 -31.68
C VAL A 49 -12.86 -6.41 -32.07
N ALA A 50 -12.43 -6.09 -33.30
CA ALA A 50 -12.36 -4.71 -33.78
C ALA A 50 -13.77 -4.10 -33.94
N LYS A 51 -14.76 -4.87 -34.42
CA LYS A 51 -16.17 -4.43 -34.46
C LYS A 51 -16.72 -4.14 -33.08
N GLN A 52 -16.51 -5.06 -32.13
CA GLN A 52 -16.94 -4.86 -30.74
C GLN A 52 -16.29 -3.62 -30.11
N MET A 53 -15.00 -3.41 -30.35
CA MET A 53 -14.27 -2.23 -29.87
C MET A 53 -14.82 -0.94 -30.49
N LEU A 54 -15.07 -0.91 -31.80
CA LEU A 54 -15.68 0.24 -32.48
C LEU A 54 -17.07 0.55 -31.94
N GLU A 55 -17.88 -0.47 -31.68
CA GLU A 55 -19.21 -0.33 -31.10
C GLU A 55 -19.15 0.25 -29.67
N LYS A 56 -18.22 -0.25 -28.84
CA LYS A 56 -17.97 0.29 -27.49
C LYS A 56 -17.48 1.73 -27.53
N ILE A 57 -16.61 2.09 -28.49
CA ILE A 57 -16.14 3.47 -28.70
C ILE A 57 -17.30 4.39 -29.08
N LYS A 58 -18.19 3.94 -29.96
CA LYS A 58 -19.37 4.71 -30.39
C LYS A 58 -20.35 4.91 -29.22
N GLN A 59 -20.62 3.88 -28.44
CA GLN A 59 -21.44 3.96 -27.23
C GLN A 59 -20.83 4.94 -26.22
N SER A 60 -19.50 4.86 -25.97
CA SER A 60 -18.81 5.77 -25.05
C SER A 60 -18.89 7.24 -25.48
N LYS A 61 -18.74 7.54 -26.78
CA LYS A 61 -18.92 8.90 -27.32
C LYS A 61 -20.34 9.43 -27.11
N GLN A 62 -21.34 8.57 -27.26
CA GLN A 62 -22.74 8.96 -27.04
C GLN A 62 -23.03 9.26 -25.57
N ILE A 63 -22.53 8.41 -24.67
CA ILE A 63 -22.58 8.59 -23.20
C ILE A 63 -21.93 9.91 -22.79
N LEU A 64 -20.74 10.24 -23.32
CA LEU A 64 -20.05 11.51 -23.07
C LEU A 64 -20.88 12.71 -23.51
N LYS A 65 -21.55 12.62 -24.67
CA LYS A 65 -22.41 13.69 -25.19
C LYS A 65 -23.66 13.87 -24.32
N GLU A 66 -24.23 12.80 -23.79
CA GLU A 66 -25.38 12.83 -22.89
C GLU A 66 -25.03 13.38 -21.49
N LEU A 67 -23.83 13.06 -20.97
CA LEU A 67 -23.29 13.65 -19.74
C LEU A 67 -23.01 15.15 -19.89
N GLN A 68 -22.42 15.57 -21.00
CA GLN A 68 -22.20 16.99 -21.32
C GLN A 68 -23.53 17.76 -21.45
N ALA A 69 -24.61 17.06 -21.82
CA ALA A 69 -25.96 17.62 -21.87
C ALA A 69 -26.69 17.58 -20.51
N GLY A 70 -26.03 17.20 -19.41
CA GLY A 70 -26.58 17.21 -18.06
C GLY A 70 -27.61 16.10 -17.78
N LYS A 71 -27.71 15.07 -18.61
CA LYS A 71 -28.61 13.94 -18.36
C LYS A 71 -28.01 13.01 -17.31
N ILE A 72 -28.83 12.60 -16.34
CA ILE A 72 -28.49 11.50 -15.43
C ILE A 72 -28.52 10.22 -16.25
N LEU A 73 -27.35 9.61 -16.45
CA LEU A 73 -27.25 8.33 -17.12
C LEU A 73 -27.80 7.23 -16.21
N THR A 74 -28.83 6.53 -16.66
CA THR A 74 -29.22 5.25 -16.07
C THR A 74 -28.17 4.21 -16.43
N LYS A 75 -27.66 3.48 -15.44
CA LYS A 75 -26.67 2.42 -15.67
C LYS A 75 -27.26 1.39 -16.63
N THR A 76 -26.47 0.98 -17.64
CA THR A 76 -26.90 -0.10 -18.54
C THR A 76 -26.97 -1.42 -17.78
N PRO A 77 -27.77 -2.41 -18.22
CA PRO A 77 -27.81 -3.74 -17.61
C PRO A 77 -26.41 -4.39 -17.47
N GLU A 78 -25.52 -4.16 -18.44
CA GLU A 78 -24.12 -4.62 -18.37
C GLU A 78 -23.34 -3.95 -17.24
N GLN A 79 -23.50 -2.63 -17.05
CA GLN A 79 -22.84 -1.89 -15.96
C GLN A 79 -23.37 -2.33 -14.60
N LEU A 80 -24.67 -2.61 -14.49
CA LEU A 80 -25.28 -3.16 -13.27
C LEU A 80 -24.71 -4.54 -12.95
N ALA A 81 -24.60 -5.42 -13.94
CA ALA A 81 -24.01 -6.75 -13.76
C ALA A 81 -22.53 -6.68 -13.33
N ILE A 82 -21.73 -5.76 -13.91
CA ILE A 82 -20.34 -5.53 -13.51
C ILE A 82 -20.27 -5.02 -12.06
N ASP A 83 -21.16 -4.12 -11.66
CA ASP A 83 -21.18 -3.59 -10.30
C ASP A 83 -21.62 -4.64 -9.28
N GLU A 84 -22.58 -5.50 -9.63
CA GLU A 84 -22.97 -6.66 -8.82
C GLU A 84 -21.80 -7.63 -8.65
N GLN A 85 -21.08 -7.92 -9.74
CA GLN A 85 -19.88 -8.76 -9.68
C GLN A 85 -18.81 -8.14 -8.79
N ARG A 86 -18.54 -6.83 -8.91
CA ARG A 86 -17.60 -6.12 -8.04
C ARG A 86 -18.01 -6.21 -6.57
N LYS A 87 -19.30 -6.01 -6.27
CA LYS A 87 -19.82 -6.11 -4.91
C LYS A 87 -19.66 -7.51 -4.35
N LEU A 88 -19.99 -8.54 -5.14
CA LEU A 88 -19.81 -9.93 -4.74
C LEU A 88 -18.33 -10.25 -4.50
N SER A 89 -17.42 -9.80 -5.37
CA SER A 89 -15.98 -9.97 -5.19
C SER A 89 -15.47 -9.28 -3.93
N GLN A 90 -15.95 -8.07 -3.62
CA GLN A 90 -15.61 -7.37 -2.37
C GLN A 90 -16.12 -8.11 -1.14
N GLU A 91 -17.33 -8.67 -1.20
CA GLU A 91 -17.89 -9.47 -0.09
C GLU A 91 -17.10 -10.76 0.14
N ILE A 92 -16.75 -11.46 -0.94
CA ILE A 92 -15.91 -12.67 -0.89
C ILE A 92 -14.54 -12.33 -0.31
N LEU A 93 -13.90 -11.26 -0.81
CA LEU A 93 -12.62 -10.79 -0.29
C LEU A 93 -12.71 -10.49 1.20
N ARG A 94 -13.74 -9.76 1.64
CA ARG A 94 -13.92 -9.45 3.07
C ARG A 94 -14.07 -10.71 3.90
N LYS A 95 -14.91 -11.66 3.48
CA LYS A 95 -15.07 -12.96 4.18
C LYS A 95 -13.76 -13.75 4.25
N GLN A 96 -12.95 -13.70 3.20
CA GLN A 96 -11.64 -14.36 3.18
C GLN A 96 -10.65 -13.68 4.11
N LEU A 97 -10.61 -12.34 4.14
CA LEU A 97 -9.80 -11.58 5.07
C LEU A 97 -10.21 -11.84 6.52
N ASP A 98 -11.50 -11.85 6.82
CA ASP A 98 -12.02 -12.14 8.16
C ASP A 98 -11.65 -13.55 8.61
N ARG A 99 -11.78 -14.54 7.72
CA ARG A 99 -11.37 -15.92 7.98
C ARG A 99 -9.87 -15.99 8.24
N MET A 100 -9.06 -15.41 7.37
CA MET A 100 -7.61 -15.39 7.51
C MET A 100 -7.21 -14.73 8.84
N ASN A 101 -7.77 -13.57 9.17
CA ASN A 101 -7.48 -12.88 10.42
C ASN A 101 -7.84 -13.74 11.65
N LYS A 102 -8.93 -14.50 11.59
CA LYS A 102 -9.35 -15.42 12.66
C LYS A 102 -8.42 -16.63 12.75
N ASP A 103 -8.14 -17.30 11.64
CA ASP A 103 -7.31 -18.50 11.61
C ASP A 103 -5.86 -18.20 12.03
N TYR A 104 -5.39 -16.98 11.75
CA TYR A 104 -4.05 -16.52 12.09
C TYR A 104 -3.99 -15.62 13.34
N GLU A 105 -5.07 -15.48 14.09
CA GLU A 105 -5.16 -14.58 15.25
C GLU A 105 -4.03 -14.88 16.26
N SER A 106 -3.82 -16.16 16.60
CA SER A 106 -2.77 -16.61 17.52
C SER A 106 -1.35 -16.30 17.04
N TYR A 107 -1.16 -16.12 15.74
CA TYR A 107 0.13 -15.85 15.12
C TYR A 107 0.37 -14.36 14.86
N THR A 108 -0.55 -13.49 15.29
CA THR A 108 -0.27 -12.06 15.33
C THR A 108 0.91 -11.79 16.29
N PRO A 109 1.77 -10.79 16.02
CA PRO A 109 2.92 -10.51 16.88
C PRO A 109 2.55 -10.37 18.36
N ARG A 110 1.41 -9.73 18.64
CA ARG A 110 0.92 -9.53 20.00
C ARG A 110 0.50 -10.84 20.68
N ASN A 111 -0.23 -11.72 19.99
CA ASN A 111 -0.70 -12.98 20.57
C ASN A 111 0.43 -14.01 20.70
N ALA A 112 1.35 -14.03 19.74
CA ALA A 112 2.58 -14.81 19.83
C ALA A 112 3.42 -14.35 21.03
N PHE A 113 3.55 -13.04 21.24
CA PHE A 113 4.27 -12.47 22.37
C PHE A 113 3.57 -12.76 23.72
N ALA A 114 2.25 -12.66 23.77
CA ALA A 114 1.47 -13.03 24.96
C ALA A 114 1.67 -14.52 25.33
N THR A 115 1.70 -15.40 24.32
CA THR A 115 1.96 -16.84 24.52
C THR A 115 3.37 -17.06 25.05
N PHE A 116 4.37 -16.38 24.51
CA PHE A 116 5.75 -16.39 25.02
C PHE A 116 5.83 -15.97 26.49
N LEU A 117 5.12 -14.91 26.88
CA LEU A 117 5.10 -14.44 28.26
C LEU A 117 4.44 -15.42 29.24
N GLY A 118 3.58 -16.33 28.76
CA GLY A 118 2.97 -17.37 29.60
C GLY A 118 3.99 -18.24 30.34
N GLY A 119 5.22 -18.38 29.83
CA GLY A 119 6.32 -19.12 30.47
C GLY A 119 7.21 -18.27 31.40
N ILE A 120 6.99 -16.97 31.49
CA ILE A 120 7.81 -16.02 32.25
C ILE A 120 7.10 -15.66 33.56
N ASN A 121 7.86 -15.39 34.62
CA ASN A 121 7.31 -14.91 35.89
C ASN A 121 6.51 -13.60 35.69
N ALA A 122 5.25 -13.61 36.14
CA ALA A 122 4.30 -12.50 36.00
C ALA A 122 4.82 -11.16 36.52
N THR A 123 5.70 -11.17 37.52
CA THR A 123 6.32 -9.95 38.09
C THR A 123 7.09 -9.14 37.05
N HIS A 124 7.61 -9.78 35.99
CA HIS A 124 8.40 -9.12 34.94
C HIS A 124 7.60 -8.83 33.67
N HIS A 125 6.34 -9.28 33.58
CA HIS A 125 5.53 -9.15 32.36
C HIS A 125 5.38 -7.70 31.91
N GLY A 126 5.29 -6.76 32.87
CA GLY A 126 5.17 -5.33 32.56
C GLY A 126 6.32 -4.82 31.69
N ILE A 127 7.57 -5.09 32.10
CA ILE A 127 8.77 -4.68 31.36
C ILE A 127 8.73 -5.20 29.92
N TYR A 128 8.44 -6.49 29.77
CA TYR A 128 8.40 -7.14 28.46
C TYR A 128 7.29 -6.56 27.58
N TRP A 129 6.11 -6.29 28.14
CA TRP A 129 5.02 -5.65 27.41
C TRP A 129 5.38 -4.25 26.95
N ASP A 130 6.04 -3.45 27.78
CA ASP A 130 6.45 -2.11 27.39
C ASP A 130 7.54 -2.13 26.31
N GLN A 131 8.50 -3.06 26.39
CA GLN A 131 9.50 -3.28 25.33
C GLN A 131 8.82 -3.67 24.01
N PHE A 132 7.85 -4.60 24.07
CA PHE A 132 7.08 -5.00 22.90
C PHE A 132 6.30 -3.83 22.31
N ASN A 133 5.58 -3.08 23.14
CA ASN A 133 4.76 -1.94 22.71
C ASN A 133 5.61 -0.86 22.04
N TYR A 134 6.82 -0.63 22.56
CA TYR A 134 7.75 0.32 21.96
C TYR A 134 8.15 -0.10 20.54
N VAL A 135 8.55 -1.36 20.36
CA VAL A 135 8.94 -1.90 19.05
C VAL A 135 7.74 -1.96 18.10
N ASP A 136 6.57 -2.35 18.59
CA ASP A 136 5.34 -2.37 17.78
C ASP A 136 5.01 -0.97 17.27
N ASN A 137 5.08 0.06 18.13
CA ASN A 137 4.85 1.45 17.74
C ASN A 137 5.83 1.90 16.64
N LYS A 138 7.14 1.63 16.80
CA LYS A 138 8.15 1.88 15.74
C LYS A 138 7.76 1.24 14.42
N VAL A 139 7.32 -0.03 14.44
CA VAL A 139 6.89 -0.75 13.23
C VAL A 139 5.64 -0.14 12.62
N GLN A 140 4.67 0.33 13.42
CA GLN A 140 3.48 1.01 12.89
C GLN A 140 3.85 2.34 12.22
N ILE A 141 4.71 3.15 12.83
CA ILE A 141 5.22 4.39 12.23
C ILE A 141 5.96 4.08 10.92
N ALA A 142 6.81 3.04 10.91
CA ALA A 142 7.54 2.61 9.73
C ALA A 142 6.62 2.17 8.59
N ARG A 143 5.54 1.43 8.90
CA ARG A 143 4.51 1.04 7.92
C ARG A 143 3.81 2.26 7.34
N ALA A 144 3.43 3.22 8.19
CA ALA A 144 2.81 4.46 7.74
C ALA A 144 3.74 5.27 6.82
N ALA A 145 5.01 5.42 7.18
CA ALA A 145 6.01 6.11 6.36
C ALA A 145 6.24 5.41 5.01
N LYS A 146 6.33 4.07 5.01
CA LYS A 146 6.41 3.27 3.78
C LYS A 146 5.20 3.53 2.88
N GLN A 147 3.99 3.47 3.45
CA GLN A 147 2.76 3.65 2.69
C GLN A 147 2.69 5.06 2.09
N MET A 148 3.10 6.08 2.85
CA MET A 148 3.14 7.46 2.38
C MET A 148 4.04 7.63 1.14
N VAL A 149 5.18 6.94 1.07
CA VAL A 149 6.05 6.99 -0.12
C VAL A 149 5.37 6.34 -1.33
N LEU A 150 4.70 5.20 -1.12
CA LEU A 150 3.98 4.48 -2.18
C LEU A 150 2.79 5.30 -2.70
N ASP A 151 2.02 5.92 -1.81
CA ASP A 151 0.85 6.74 -2.16
C ASP A 151 1.25 7.98 -2.97
N ASN A 152 2.46 8.50 -2.75
CA ASN A 152 3.02 9.63 -3.50
C ASN A 152 3.72 9.24 -4.80
N GLY A 153 3.61 7.97 -5.23
CA GLY A 153 4.22 7.48 -6.48
C GLY A 153 5.72 7.20 -6.39
N GLY A 154 6.28 7.11 -5.18
CA GLY A 154 7.67 6.74 -4.96
C GLY A 154 7.95 5.26 -5.29
N THR A 155 9.22 4.91 -5.44
CA THR A 155 9.60 3.53 -5.75
C THR A 155 9.49 2.63 -4.51
N TYR A 156 9.38 1.32 -4.72
CA TYR A 156 9.43 0.36 -3.62
C TYR A 156 10.75 0.45 -2.82
N HIS A 157 11.86 0.74 -3.50
CA HIS A 157 13.16 0.91 -2.86
C HIS A 157 13.17 2.09 -1.87
N ASP A 158 12.63 3.24 -2.30
CA ASP A 158 12.54 4.43 -1.45
C ASP A 158 11.58 4.20 -0.27
N ALA A 159 10.46 3.53 -0.51
CA ALA A 159 9.51 3.18 0.53
C ALA A 159 10.13 2.24 1.57
N LEU A 160 10.94 1.27 1.14
CA LEU A 160 11.65 0.37 2.04
C LEU A 160 12.73 1.11 2.85
N LYS A 161 13.42 2.09 2.24
CA LYS A 161 14.40 2.92 2.93
C LYS A 161 13.76 3.68 4.10
N GLU A 162 12.59 4.30 3.88
CA GLU A 162 11.87 4.98 4.96
C GLU A 162 11.35 3.98 6.01
N PHE A 163 10.86 2.80 5.59
CA PHE A 163 10.48 1.74 6.54
C PHE A 163 11.65 1.40 7.48
N VAL A 164 12.83 1.07 6.93
CA VAL A 164 14.00 0.68 7.73
C VAL A 164 14.42 1.81 8.66
N LYS A 165 14.43 3.04 8.18
CA LYS A 165 14.77 4.23 8.98
C LYS A 165 13.93 4.35 10.25
N TYR A 166 12.60 4.20 10.15
CA TYR A 166 11.71 4.32 11.32
C TYR A 166 11.59 3.04 12.14
N ALA A 167 11.75 1.87 11.52
CA ALA A 167 11.72 0.59 12.23
C ALA A 167 13.01 0.33 13.02
N SER A 168 14.11 0.99 12.65
CA SER A 168 15.41 0.82 13.30
C SER A 168 15.41 1.37 14.72
N LEU A 169 16.12 0.66 15.60
CA LEU A 169 16.42 1.09 16.96
C LEU A 169 17.90 1.44 17.06
N THR A 170 18.19 2.68 17.43
CA THR A 170 19.55 3.10 17.74
C THR A 170 19.96 2.61 19.12
N ARG A 171 21.27 2.51 19.35
CA ARG A 171 21.81 2.11 20.65
C ARG A 171 21.42 3.07 21.77
N VAL A 172 21.41 4.37 21.50
CA VAL A 172 21.02 5.41 22.46
C VAL A 172 19.56 5.24 22.87
N GLU A 173 18.66 5.03 21.92
CA GLU A 173 17.25 4.76 22.21
C GLU A 173 17.08 3.48 23.05
N MET A 174 17.82 2.42 22.71
CA MET A 174 17.76 1.17 23.48
C MET A 174 18.22 1.36 24.93
N ILE A 175 19.30 2.13 25.16
CA ILE A 175 19.78 2.45 26.51
C ILE A 175 18.70 3.25 27.27
N GLN A 176 18.16 4.30 26.65
CA GLN A 176 17.14 5.15 27.25
C GLN A 176 15.89 4.35 27.66
N ILE A 177 15.38 3.49 26.77
CA ILE A 177 14.20 2.67 27.07
C ILE A 177 14.48 1.74 28.25
N ASN A 178 15.66 1.11 28.29
CA ASN A 178 16.02 0.24 29.40
C ASN A 178 16.15 1.01 30.71
N GLU A 179 16.74 2.19 30.69
CA GLU A 179 16.80 3.10 31.84
C GLU A 179 15.39 3.44 32.35
N ASP A 180 14.51 3.92 31.46
CA ASP A 180 13.14 4.31 31.78
C ASP A 180 12.35 3.14 32.40
N LEU A 181 12.52 1.93 31.84
CA LEU A 181 11.86 0.72 32.34
C LEU A 181 12.41 0.27 33.70
N ASN A 182 13.72 0.35 33.90
CA ASN A 182 14.33 0.01 35.18
C ASN A 182 13.82 0.93 36.29
N ILE A 183 13.68 2.23 36.00
CA ILE A 183 13.09 3.20 36.94
C ILE A 183 11.61 2.90 37.16
N LYS A 184 10.83 2.74 36.07
CA LYS A 184 9.38 2.53 36.12
C LYS A 184 8.98 1.30 36.95
N TYR A 185 9.75 0.22 36.85
CA TYR A 185 9.46 -1.04 37.54
C TYR A 185 10.28 -1.24 38.83
N GLY A 186 11.06 -0.24 39.26
CA GLY A 186 11.74 -0.26 40.56
C GLY A 186 12.99 -1.14 40.62
N PHE A 187 13.63 -1.43 39.49
CA PHE A 187 14.90 -2.16 39.43
C PHE A 187 16.11 -1.26 39.69
N ALA A 188 15.97 0.05 39.49
CA ALA A 188 16.97 1.05 39.80
C ALA A 188 16.30 2.40 40.07
N ASP A 189 16.98 3.27 40.81
CA ASP A 189 16.62 4.68 40.87
C ASP A 189 17.44 5.50 39.84
N SER A 190 17.08 6.76 39.65
CA SER A 190 17.77 7.65 38.72
C SER A 190 19.25 7.85 39.07
N ASN A 191 19.64 7.77 40.34
CA ASN A 191 21.05 7.95 40.73
C ASN A 191 21.90 6.75 40.32
N VAL A 192 21.35 5.54 40.47
CA VAL A 192 21.97 4.30 40.01
C VAL A 192 22.08 4.30 38.48
N GLN A 193 21.04 4.75 37.77
CA GLN A 193 21.07 4.84 36.30
C GLN A 193 22.06 5.88 35.77
N ASN A 194 22.17 7.04 36.44
CA ASN A 194 23.16 8.07 36.12
C ASN A 194 24.61 7.62 36.34
N SER A 195 24.83 6.49 37.00
CA SER A 195 26.18 5.94 37.19
C SER A 195 26.69 5.18 35.96
N PHE A 196 25.83 4.82 35.01
CA PHE A 196 26.25 4.14 33.79
C PHE A 196 26.78 5.14 32.75
N ASP A 197 27.82 4.74 32.01
CA ASP A 197 28.34 5.52 30.88
C ASP A 197 27.43 5.45 29.64
N ASP A 198 27.77 6.20 28.57
CA ASP A 198 27.09 6.13 27.26
C ASP A 198 27.12 4.72 26.63
N PHE A 199 27.88 3.79 27.24
CA PHE A 199 27.94 2.40 26.87
C PHE A 199 27.12 1.46 27.76
N GLY A 200 26.40 1.97 28.75
CA GLY A 200 25.64 1.16 29.70
C GLY A 200 26.56 0.37 30.65
N LYS A 201 27.77 0.87 30.92
CA LYS A 201 28.74 0.25 31.82
C LYS A 201 28.92 1.07 33.08
N LEU A 202 29.09 0.39 34.21
CA LEU A 202 29.48 1.03 35.46
C LEU A 202 30.96 1.46 35.41
N PRO A 203 31.36 2.50 36.16
CA PRO A 203 32.75 2.91 36.29
C PRO A 203 33.52 1.73 36.89
N ARG A 204 34.57 1.30 36.18
CA ARG A 204 35.51 0.32 36.73
C ARG A 204 36.54 1.09 37.53
N TYR A 205 36.69 0.72 38.80
CA TYR A 205 37.86 1.12 39.57
C TYR A 205 38.90 0.03 39.37
N ASP A 206 40.03 0.41 38.77
CA ASP A 206 41.18 -0.46 38.54
C ASP A 206 41.90 -0.78 39.86
#